data_AF-V2QC26-F1
#
_entry.id   AF-V2QC26-F1
#
_cell.length_a   1.000
_cell.length_b   1.000
_cell.length_c   1.000
_cell.angle_alpha   90.00
_cell.angle_beta   90.00
_cell.angle_gamma   90.00
#
_symmetry.space_group_name_H-M   'P 1'
#
loop_
_entity.id
_entity.type
_entity.pdbx_description
1 polymer ?
#
loop_
_entity_poly.entity_id
_entity_poly.type
_entity_poly.pdbx_seq_one_letter_code
_entity_poly.pdbx_strand_id
1 'polypeptide(L)' 'MGSIGPWQVIIILLVVVLLFGAKKLPQIGKGMGEALRNFKKSVNDIDDATDITPIASKRNEDISKTANSSEEKKDA' A
#
# COMPACT_ATOMS: atom_id res chain seq x y z
N MET A 1 6.30 9.31 37.06
CA MET A 1 6.73 8.27 36.11
C MET A 1 6.60 8.87 34.72
N GLY A 2 7.72 9.29 34.12
CA GLY A 2 7.73 10.05 32.87
C GLY A 2 7.20 9.22 31.71
N SER A 3 6.08 9.64 31.14
CA SER A 3 5.59 9.11 29.87
C SER A 3 6.58 9.49 28.77
N ILE A 4 7.07 8.50 28.02
CA ILE A 4 7.70 8.75 26.73
C ILE A 4 6.61 9.38 25.86
N GLY A 5 6.68 10.70 25.76
CA GLY A 5 5.79 11.48 24.91
C GLY A 5 6.25 11.39 23.46
N PRO A 6 5.37 11.78 22.52
CA PRO A 6 5.72 11.90 21.11
C PRO A 6 6.92 12.84 20.88
N TRP A 7 7.18 13.78 21.80
CA TRP A 7 8.32 14.69 21.75
C TRP A 7 9.68 13.98 21.89
N GLN A 8 9.76 12.98 22.77
CA GLN A 8 10.98 12.18 22.93
C GLN A 8 11.21 11.26 21.73
N VAL A 9 10.15 10.72 21.13
CA VAL A 9 10.29 9.91 19.91
C VAL A 9 10.83 10.74 18.75
N ILE A 10 10.38 12.00 18.61
CA ILE A 10 10.87 12.91 17.56
C ILE A 10 12.37 13.20 17.71
N ILE A 11 12.86 13.38 18.94
CA ILE A 11 14.28 13.73 19.16
C ILE A 11 15.19 12.55 18.85
N ILE A 12 14.78 11.34 19.20
CA ILE A 12 15.50 10.10 18.87
C ILE A 12 15.51 9.90 17.35
N LEU A 13 14.37 10.09 16.69
CA LEU A 13 14.26 10.01 15.23
C LEU A 13 15.23 10.98 14.55
N LEU A 14 15.34 12.22 15.05
CA LEU A 14 16.26 13.23 14.51
C LEU A 14 17.72 12.75 14.60
N VAL A 15 18.13 12.20 15.75
CA VAL A 15 19.49 11.66 15.95
C VAL A 15 19.76 10.49 15.01
N VAL A 16 18.81 9.57 14.85
CA VAL A 16 18.92 8.44 13.91
C VAL A 16 19.04 8.94 12.46
N VAL A 17 18.26 9.96 12.08
CA VAL A 17 18.34 10.60 10.75
C VAL A 17 19.70 11.25 10.53
N LEU A 18 20.33 11.85 11.55
CA LEU A 18 21.67 12.42 11.45
C LEU A 18 22.75 11.34 11.29
N LEU A 19 22.65 10.24 12.02
CA LEU A 19 23.61 9.11 11.97
C LEU A 19 23.54 8.35 10.64
N PHE A 20 22.34 7.98 10.22
CA PHE A 20 22.12 7.15 9.02
C PHE A 20 21.90 8.00 7.76
N GLY A 21 21.54 9.27 7.91
CA GLY A 21 21.18 10.18 6.82
C GLY A 21 19.70 10.06 6.42
N ALA A 22 19.08 11.19 6.08
CA ALA A 22 17.67 11.29 5.69
C ALA A 22 17.29 10.43 4.46
N LYS A 23 18.26 10.05 3.63
CA LYS A 23 18.04 9.18 2.46
C LYS A 23 18.00 7.68 2.79
N LYS A 24 18.70 7.21 3.83
CA LYS A 24 18.81 5.77 4.13
C LYS A 24 17.56 5.22 4.81
N LEU A 25 16.93 5.96 5.73
CA LEU A 25 15.69 5.52 6.38
C LEU A 25 14.55 5.20 5.39
N PRO A 26 14.16 6.11 4.45
CA PRO A 26 13.10 5.80 3.50
C PRO A 26 13.52 4.75 2.48
N GLN A 27 14.82 4.63 2.15
CA GLN A 27 15.32 3.59 1.26
C GLN A 27 15.12 2.19 1.86
N ILE A 28 15.48 2.01 3.13
CA ILE A 28 15.29 0.74 3.86
C ILE A 28 13.78 0.50 4.12
N GLY A 29 13.05 1.56 4.48
CA GLY A 29 11.62 1.49 4.75
C GLY A 29 10.78 1.09 3.52
N LYS A 30 11.16 1.52 2.31
CA LYS A 30 10.48 1.09 1.07
C LYS A 30 10.60 -0.42 0.85
N GLY A 31 11.81 -0.98 0.93
CA GLY A 31 12.02 -2.42 0.76
C GLY A 31 11.35 -3.26 1.84
N MET A 32 11.45 -2.83 3.11
CA MET A 32 10.79 -3.50 4.23
C MET A 32 9.25 -3.37 4.17
N GLY A 33 8.74 -2.23 3.72
CA GLY A 33 7.31 -1.99 3.57
C GLY A 33 6.68 -2.83 2.46
N GLU A 34 7.37 -2.99 1.33
CA GLU A 34 6.94 -3.91 0.27
C GLU A 34 6.94 -5.36 0.75
N ALA A 35 7.99 -5.79 1.46
CA ALA A 35 8.06 -7.12 2.06
C ALA A 35 6.92 -7.36 3.05
N LEU A 36 6.65 -6.42 3.95
CA LEU A 36 5.57 -6.52 4.94
C LEU A 36 4.18 -6.49 4.27
N ARG A 37 4.01 -5.69 3.20
CA ARG A 37 2.77 -5.63 2.42
C ARG A 37 2.47 -6.95 1.72
N ASN A 38 3.48 -7.53 1.08
CA ASN A 38 3.35 -8.82 0.41
C ASN A 38 3.13 -9.95 1.42
N PHE A 39 3.87 -9.93 2.55
CA PHE A 39 3.66 -10.86 3.65
C PHE A 39 2.23 -10.79 4.19
N LYS A 40 1.71 -9.59 4.47
CA LYS A 40 0.33 -9.45 4.95
C LYS A 40 -0.71 -9.88 3.92
N LYS A 41 -0.46 -9.62 2.64
CA LYS A 41 -1.35 -10.06 1.56
C LYS A 41 -1.40 -11.59 1.48
N SER A 42 -0.24 -12.26 1.56
CA SER A 42 -0.16 -13.73 1.56
C SER A 42 -0.78 -14.34 2.81
N VAL A 43 -0.61 -13.73 3.98
CA VAL A 43 -1.26 -14.20 5.22
C VAL A 43 -2.78 -14.07 5.12
N ASN A 44 -3.30 -12.93 4.68
CA ASN A 44 -4.74 -12.75 4.48
C ASN A 44 -5.32 -13.71 3.44
N ASP A 45 -4.61 -13.99 2.34
CA ASP A 45 -5.04 -14.93 1.28
C ASP A 45 -5.12 -16.39 1.80
N ILE A 46 -4.28 -16.74 2.78
CA ILE A 46 -4.33 -18.05 3.47
C ILE A 46 -5.52 -18.11 4.44
N ASP A 47 -5.78 -17.01 5.16
CA ASP A 47 -6.93 -16.92 6.06
C ASP A 47 -8.27 -16.92 5.27
N ASP A 48 -8.31 -16.24 4.12
CA ASP A 48 -9.47 -16.17 3.22
C ASP A 48 -9.70 -17.50 2.46
N ALA A 49 -8.70 -18.39 2.36
CA ALA A 49 -8.87 -19.73 1.79
C ALA A 49 -9.75 -20.67 2.63
N THR A 50 -10.25 -20.20 3.79
CA THR A 50 -11.22 -20.93 4.63
C THR A 50 -12.66 -20.38 4.49
N ASP A 51 -12.91 -19.31 3.72
CA ASP A 51 -14.27 -18.80 3.46
C ASP A 51 -14.53 -18.61 1.95
N ILE A 52 -15.43 -19.42 1.42
CA ILE A 52 -15.98 -19.32 0.06
C ILE A 52 -16.81 -18.02 -0.08
N THR A 53 -16.14 -16.90 -0.31
CA THR A 53 -16.80 -15.66 -0.79
C THR A 53 -16.05 -15.06 -1.98
N PRO A 54 -16.67 -14.93 -3.17
CA PRO A 54 -16.00 -14.53 -4.39
C PRO A 54 -15.78 -13.01 -4.48
N ILE A 55 -14.59 -12.64 -4.98
CA ILE A 55 -14.35 -11.46 -5.83
C ILE A 55 -14.83 -10.11 -5.25
N ALA A 56 -14.02 -9.51 -4.38
CA ALA A 56 -14.17 -8.09 -4.03
C ALA A 56 -12.83 -7.35 -3.98
N SER A 57 -12.06 -7.34 -5.08
CA SER A 57 -11.17 -6.19 -5.35
C SER A 57 -10.56 -6.06 -6.75
N LYS A 58 -10.93 -6.89 -7.73
CA LYS A 58 -10.51 -6.72 -9.14
C LYS A 58 -11.42 -5.73 -9.90
N ARG A 59 -11.72 -4.57 -9.30
CA ARG A 59 -12.74 -3.62 -9.78
C ARG A 59 -12.18 -2.20 -9.96
N ASN A 60 -11.20 -1.98 -10.84
CA ASN A 60 -10.85 -0.61 -11.29
C ASN A 60 -9.91 -0.49 -12.52
N GLU A 61 -10.04 -1.31 -13.57
CA GLU A 61 -9.36 -0.94 -14.84
C GLU A 61 -10.04 -1.34 -16.17
N ASP A 62 -10.87 -2.38 -16.22
CA ASP A 62 -11.39 -2.87 -17.52
C ASP A 62 -12.74 -2.27 -17.99
N ILE A 63 -13.51 -1.56 -17.15
CA ILE A 63 -14.88 -1.13 -17.52
C ILE A 63 -14.91 0.24 -18.22
N SER A 64 -13.86 1.06 -18.13
CA SER A 64 -13.88 2.43 -18.69
C SER A 64 -13.51 2.53 -20.17
N LYS A 65 -13.01 1.46 -20.82
CA LYS A 65 -12.56 1.53 -22.23
C LYS A 65 -13.57 1.06 -23.27
N THR A 66 -14.66 0.40 -22.87
CA THR A 66 -15.62 -0.20 -23.81
C THR A 66 -16.86 0.66 -24.05
N ALA A 67 -17.12 1.68 -23.23
CA ALA A 67 -18.37 2.47 -23.33
C ALA A 67 -18.33 3.66 -24.32
N ASN A 68 -17.16 4.05 -24.86
CA ASN A 68 -17.02 5.29 -25.65
C ASN A 68 -16.68 5.07 -27.15
N SER A 69 -16.98 3.91 -27.75
CA SER A 69 -16.62 3.65 -29.16
C SER A 69 -17.72 2.95 -29.99
N SER A 70 -18.99 3.23 -29.72
CA SER A 70 -20.09 2.62 -30.50
C SER A 70 -21.29 3.52 -30.80
N GLU A 71 -21.18 4.85 -30.69
CA GLU A 71 -22.28 5.77 -31.03
C GLU A 71 -22.01 6.74 -32.21
N GLU A 72 -20.95 6.56 -33.01
CA GLU A 72 -20.72 7.38 -34.21
C GLU A 72 -20.78 6.56 -35.51
N LYS A 73 -21.90 5.86 -35.73
CA LYS A 73 -22.38 5.47 -37.08
C LYS A 73 -23.91 5.46 -37.10
N LYS A 74 -24.50 6.63 -36.96
CA LYS A 74 -25.86 6.92 -37.44
C LYS A 74 -25.71 7.95 -38.56
N ASP A 75 -25.28 7.51 -39.73
CA ASP A 75 -25.39 8.22 -41.02
C ASP A 75 -24.83 7.29 -42.11
N ALA A 76 -25.67 6.37 -42.61
CA ALA A 76 -25.54 5.69 -43.91
C ALA A 76 -26.84 4.96 -44.24
#